data_AF-A0A0F9NW98-F1
#
_entry.id   AF-A0A0F9NW98-F1
#
_cell.length_a   1.000
_cell.length_b   1.000
_cell.length_c   1.000
_cell.angle_alpha   90.00
_cell.angle_beta   90.00
_cell.angle_gamma   90.00
#
_symmetry.space_group_name_H-M   'P 1'
#
loop_
_entity.id
_entity.type
_entity.pdbx_description
1 polymer ?
#
loop_
_entity_poly.entity_id
_entity_poly.type
_entity_poly.pdbx_seq_one_letter_code
_entity_poly.pdbx_strand_id
1 'polypeptide(L)'
;MLYRYKITPLSPIVTPIMSDTIFGHFCWALLYSRGEEHLIGFLDSFGNDKGAPVLFSSAFLSGYLPRPDLPPLNRNQVKKFVHKHFGKKKGEQYNGLSTIKDWSKIRLISLKQWYDLKDDYSNERLYEGFASEGLHKDESVFEIEVSASNIINRISGAVEQEGGGLFQREKIWYHEGVELDLYVEINNDEMTDIVRWFLTKYLPEHGFGADKSTGMGSLSISPDEIFDSEMIRVSDFNALLSLSMVSFRGMEEHDVLYRLKTKFGKLGGSFAVSSPTGGNPRPFKKPILMYEPGAVFFNTESLSNQSLLDNVHSDNRIRHCGVPITVPFKTREDTRYAKSAT
;
A
#
# COMPACT_ATOMS: atom_id res chain seq x y z
N MET A 1 -4.52 14.68 11.99
CA MET A 1 -3.18 14.35 12.52
C MET A 1 -2.69 13.04 11.94
N LEU A 2 -1.38 12.87 11.75
CA LEU A 2 -0.79 11.65 11.19
C LEU A 2 -0.07 10.87 12.30
N TYR A 3 -0.39 9.59 12.43
CA TYR A 3 0.17 8.66 13.41
C TYR A 3 0.92 7.54 12.71
N ARG A 4 1.84 6.89 13.43
CA ARG A 4 2.50 5.67 12.99
C ARG A 4 2.27 4.55 14.00
N TYR A 5 2.03 3.35 13.49
CA TYR A 5 1.91 2.11 14.26
C TYR A 5 2.94 1.11 13.75
N LYS A 6 3.54 0.36 14.68
CA LYS A 6 4.44 -0.76 14.39
C LYS A 6 3.65 -2.05 14.33
N ILE A 7 3.88 -2.84 13.29
CA ILE A 7 3.28 -4.16 13.11
C ILE A 7 4.38 -5.20 13.15
N THR A 8 4.27 -6.17 14.07
CA THR A 8 5.12 -7.36 14.10
C THR A 8 4.30 -8.56 13.59
N PRO A 9 4.64 -9.14 12.42
CA PRO A 9 4.01 -10.38 11.96
C PRO A 9 4.36 -11.54 12.90
N LEU A 10 3.35 -12.23 13.44
CA LEU A 10 3.51 -13.40 14.33
C LEU A 10 3.26 -14.73 13.61
N SER A 11 2.72 -14.66 12.40
CA SER A 11 2.47 -15.80 11.51
C SER A 11 2.56 -15.33 10.06
N PRO A 12 2.63 -16.24 9.07
CA PRO A 12 2.76 -15.84 7.68
C PRO A 12 1.54 -15.06 7.20
N ILE A 13 1.78 -14.12 6.29
CA ILE A 13 0.77 -13.23 5.73
C ILE A 13 0.44 -13.69 4.31
N VAL A 14 -0.83 -13.99 4.04
CA VAL A 14 -1.32 -14.38 2.70
C VAL A 14 -1.77 -13.16 1.89
N THR A 15 -2.43 -12.21 2.55
CA THR A 15 -2.88 -10.96 1.92
C THR A 15 -1.92 -9.85 2.30
N PRO A 16 -1.23 -9.19 1.35
CA PRO A 16 -0.38 -8.04 1.67
C PRO A 16 -1.16 -6.97 2.46
N ILE A 17 -0.50 -6.36 3.44
CA ILE A 17 -1.11 -5.35 4.32
C ILE A 17 -1.24 -4.03 3.54
N MET A 18 -2.34 -3.89 2.80
CA MET A 18 -2.65 -2.74 1.95
C MET A 18 -3.72 -1.87 2.59
N SER A 19 -3.69 -0.57 2.27
CA SER A 19 -4.61 0.45 2.83
C SER A 19 -6.09 0.07 2.72
N ASP A 20 -6.52 -0.31 1.52
CA ASP A 20 -7.89 -0.71 1.21
C ASP A 20 -8.36 -1.93 2.05
N THR A 21 -7.43 -2.85 2.31
CA THR A 21 -7.69 -4.09 3.03
C THR A 21 -7.81 -3.82 4.52
N ILE A 22 -6.92 -3.00 5.10
CA ILE A 22 -7.03 -2.53 6.48
C ILE A 22 -8.34 -1.76 6.68
N PHE A 23 -8.68 -0.87 5.76
CA PHE A 23 -9.96 -0.13 5.80
C PHE A 23 -11.17 -1.07 5.79
N GLY A 24 -11.13 -2.13 4.99
CA GLY A 24 -12.16 -3.17 4.98
C GLY A 24 -12.30 -3.86 6.34
N HIS A 25 -11.19 -4.22 6.98
CA HIS A 25 -11.17 -4.78 8.34
C HIS A 25 -11.73 -3.79 9.37
N PHE A 26 -11.40 -2.50 9.24
CA PHE A 26 -11.91 -1.45 10.11
C PHE A 26 -13.44 -1.32 9.99
N CYS A 27 -13.98 -1.35 8.76
CA CYS A 27 -15.43 -1.34 8.54
C CYS A 27 -16.13 -2.53 9.19
N TRP A 28 -15.55 -3.73 9.13
CA TRP A 28 -16.09 -4.90 9.83
C TRP A 28 -16.04 -4.75 11.35
N ALA A 29 -14.95 -4.18 11.88
CA ALA A 29 -14.83 -3.90 13.31
C ALA A 29 -15.92 -2.92 13.77
N LEU A 30 -16.16 -1.85 13.02
CA LEU A 30 -17.23 -0.89 13.30
C LEU A 30 -18.60 -1.54 13.24
N LEU A 31 -18.89 -2.32 12.19
CA LEU A 31 -20.16 -3.02 12.05
C LEU A 31 -20.46 -3.92 13.26
N TYR A 32 -19.50 -4.75 13.65
CA TYR A 32 -19.71 -5.73 14.72
C TYR A 32 -19.68 -5.13 16.13
N SER A 33 -18.97 -4.02 16.35
CA SER A 33 -18.88 -3.39 17.68
C SER A 33 -19.86 -2.25 17.90
N ARG A 34 -20.32 -1.56 16.84
CA ARG A 34 -21.13 -0.33 16.92
C ARG A 34 -22.40 -0.36 16.08
N GLY A 35 -22.61 -1.38 15.23
CA GLY A 35 -23.83 -1.56 14.46
C GLY A 35 -23.82 -0.89 13.08
N GLU A 36 -24.85 -1.20 12.29
CA GLU A 36 -24.97 -0.78 10.88
C GLU A 36 -25.14 0.73 10.72
N GLU A 37 -25.98 1.37 11.55
CA GLU A 37 -26.19 2.83 11.48
C GLU A 37 -24.89 3.62 11.67
N HIS A 38 -24.06 3.19 12.63
CA HIS A 38 -22.76 3.82 12.86
C HIS A 38 -21.82 3.66 11.67
N LEU A 39 -21.77 2.46 11.07
CA LEU A 39 -20.97 2.22 9.87
C LEU A 39 -21.44 3.09 8.70
N ILE A 40 -22.76 3.20 8.47
CA ILE A 40 -23.31 4.02 7.39
C ILE A 40 -22.91 5.49 7.58
N GLY A 41 -23.11 6.03 8.79
CA GLY A 41 -22.69 7.41 9.11
C GLY A 41 -21.20 7.64 8.90
N PHE A 42 -20.35 6.67 9.28
CA PHE A 42 -18.91 6.71 9.01
C PHE A 42 -18.60 6.75 7.51
N LEU A 43 -19.20 5.86 6.71
CA LEU A 43 -18.96 5.79 5.27
C LEU A 43 -19.47 7.04 4.53
N ASP A 44 -20.56 7.65 4.98
CA ASP A 44 -21.16 8.87 4.41
C ASP A 44 -20.39 10.15 4.77
N SER A 45 -19.49 10.08 5.75
CA SER A 45 -18.64 11.22 6.12
C SER A 45 -17.46 11.45 5.17
N PHE A 46 -17.19 10.53 4.25
CA PHE A 46 -16.17 10.70 3.19
C PHE A 46 -16.71 11.53 2.02
N GLY A 47 -15.87 12.40 1.45
CA GLY A 47 -16.23 13.24 0.31
C GLY A 47 -16.81 14.60 0.69
N ASN A 48 -17.48 15.25 -0.27
CA ASN A 48 -18.15 16.56 -0.11
C ASN A 48 -17.23 17.66 0.47
N ASP A 49 -16.00 17.75 -0.04
CA ASP A 49 -14.96 18.70 0.37
C ASP A 49 -14.56 18.61 1.86
N LYS A 50 -14.97 17.55 2.56
CA LYS A 50 -14.55 17.27 3.94
C LYS A 50 -13.38 16.30 3.93
N GLY A 51 -12.37 16.57 4.74
CA GLY A 51 -11.29 15.62 4.96
C GLY A 51 -11.84 14.30 5.52
N ALA A 52 -11.34 13.18 5.00
CA ALA A 52 -11.72 11.85 5.46
C ALA A 52 -11.52 11.70 6.98
N PRO A 53 -12.47 11.07 7.71
CA PRO A 53 -12.41 10.94 9.17
C PRO A 53 -11.17 10.14 9.62
N VAL A 54 -10.82 9.11 8.85
CA VAL A 54 -9.63 8.28 9.03
C VAL A 54 -9.19 7.73 7.68
N LEU A 55 -7.87 7.69 7.45
CA LEU A 55 -7.23 7.00 6.34
C LEU A 55 -6.13 6.09 6.89
N PHE A 56 -5.84 5.01 6.16
CA PHE A 56 -4.77 4.06 6.48
C PHE A 56 -3.82 4.00 5.28
N SER A 57 -2.52 3.91 5.52
CA SER A 57 -1.55 3.57 4.47
C SER A 57 -1.52 2.06 4.23
N SER A 58 -0.78 1.63 3.21
CA SER A 58 -0.23 0.28 3.19
C SER A 58 0.90 0.18 4.22
N ALA A 59 1.23 -1.03 4.68
CA ALA A 59 2.36 -1.23 5.58
C ALA A 59 3.66 -1.40 4.79
N PHE A 60 4.74 -0.81 5.28
CA PHE A 60 6.09 -0.88 4.69
C PHE A 60 7.08 -1.44 5.69
N LEU A 61 8.26 -1.88 5.26
CA LEU A 61 9.32 -2.26 6.20
C LEU A 61 9.61 -1.08 7.16
N SER A 62 9.74 -1.37 8.45
CA SER A 62 10.02 -0.34 9.47
C SER A 62 11.27 0.46 9.10
N GLY A 63 11.15 1.79 9.11
CA GLY A 63 12.23 2.68 8.68
C GLY A 63 12.34 2.89 7.17
N TYR A 64 11.35 2.46 6.39
CA TYR A 64 11.28 2.66 4.94
C TYR A 64 9.97 3.33 4.51
N LEU A 65 10.02 3.97 3.34
CA LEU A 65 8.86 4.51 2.62
C LEU A 65 8.84 3.97 1.18
N PRO A 66 7.67 3.95 0.51
CA PRO A 66 7.63 3.66 -0.91
C PRO A 66 8.46 4.67 -1.68
N ARG A 67 9.22 4.19 -2.65
CA ARG A 67 9.98 5.05 -3.55
C ARG A 67 9.00 5.82 -4.44
N PRO A 68 9.14 7.16 -4.57
CA PRO A 68 8.42 7.93 -5.57
C PRO A 68 8.56 7.35 -6.98
N ASP A 69 7.43 7.10 -7.64
CA ASP A 69 7.35 6.61 -9.00
C ASP A 69 7.60 7.75 -9.99
N LEU A 70 8.88 8.11 -10.14
CA LEU A 70 9.35 9.11 -11.10
C LEU A 70 9.97 8.45 -12.34
N PRO A 71 10.05 9.16 -13.47
CA PRO A 71 10.62 8.62 -14.70
C PRO A 71 12.07 8.18 -14.47
N PRO A 72 12.52 7.07 -15.08
CA PRO A 72 13.91 6.67 -14.99
C PRO A 72 14.81 7.73 -15.65
N LEU A 73 16.09 7.74 -15.25
CA LEU A 73 17.09 8.59 -15.89
C LEU A 73 17.09 8.39 -17.41
N ASN A 74 17.12 9.48 -18.16
CA ASN A 74 17.22 9.41 -19.61
C ASN A 74 18.58 8.86 -20.07
N ARG A 75 18.70 8.49 -21.35
CA ARG A 75 19.93 7.87 -21.91
C ARG A 75 21.19 8.71 -21.67
N ASN A 76 21.08 10.04 -21.75
CA ASN A 76 22.21 10.94 -21.54
C ASN A 76 22.61 11.02 -20.06
N GLN A 77 21.64 11.10 -19.15
CA GLN A 77 21.88 11.05 -17.70
C GLN A 77 22.53 9.72 -17.30
N VAL A 78 21.98 8.59 -17.76
CA VAL A 78 22.56 7.26 -17.52
C VAL A 78 23.99 7.18 -18.00
N LYS A 79 24.28 7.63 -19.24
CA LYS A 79 25.64 7.62 -19.80
C LYS A 79 26.61 8.46 -18.96
N LYS A 80 26.20 9.68 -18.58
CA LYS A 80 27.00 10.56 -17.73
C LYS A 80 27.28 9.93 -16.36
N PHE A 81 26.24 9.37 -15.72
CA PHE A 81 26.34 8.70 -14.43
C PHE A 81 27.30 7.51 -14.48
N VAL A 82 27.14 6.63 -15.48
CA VAL A 82 28.01 5.45 -15.66
C VAL A 82 29.46 5.87 -15.89
N HIS A 83 29.70 6.88 -16.72
CA HIS A 83 31.06 7.40 -16.96
C HIS A 83 31.68 8.02 -15.72
N LYS A 84 30.88 8.65 -14.86
CA LYS A 84 31.33 9.28 -13.61
C LYS A 84 31.70 8.25 -12.55
N HIS A 85 30.87 7.22 -12.34
CA HIS A 85 30.99 6.31 -11.19
C HIS A 85 31.61 4.94 -11.50
N PHE A 86 31.54 4.46 -12.75
CA PHE A 86 32.05 3.14 -13.13
C PHE A 86 33.24 3.23 -14.08
N GLY A 87 33.18 4.17 -15.03
CA GLY A 87 34.25 4.44 -15.99
C GLY A 87 33.82 4.34 -17.45
N LYS A 88 34.80 4.46 -18.34
CA LYS A 88 34.57 4.57 -19.80
C LYS A 88 34.88 3.28 -20.56
N LYS A 89 35.49 2.27 -19.95
CA LYS A 89 35.79 1.01 -20.64
C LYS A 89 34.51 0.20 -20.84
N LYS A 90 34.46 -0.63 -21.89
CA LYS A 90 33.25 -1.39 -22.27
C LYS A 90 32.72 -2.26 -21.11
N GLY A 91 33.61 -2.93 -20.36
CA GLY A 91 33.23 -3.76 -19.21
C GLY A 91 32.66 -2.95 -18.03
N GLU A 92 33.29 -1.83 -17.70
CA GLU A 92 32.83 -0.89 -16.65
C GLU A 92 31.45 -0.31 -17.00
N GLN A 93 31.23 0.04 -18.27
CA GLN A 93 29.95 0.54 -18.74
C GLN A 93 28.83 -0.51 -18.62
N TYR A 94 29.11 -1.76 -19.00
CA TYR A 94 28.15 -2.85 -18.85
C TYR A 94 27.76 -3.05 -17.38
N ASN A 95 28.75 -3.08 -16.48
CA ASN A 95 28.50 -3.20 -15.04
C ASN A 95 27.64 -2.04 -14.53
N GLY A 96 27.97 -0.79 -14.88
CA GLY A 96 27.18 0.37 -14.47
C GLY A 96 25.73 0.35 -14.97
N LEU A 97 25.51 -0.09 -16.22
CA LEU A 97 24.15 -0.26 -16.76
C LEU A 97 23.36 -1.35 -16.04
N SER A 98 24.01 -2.49 -15.73
CA SER A 98 23.37 -3.57 -14.96
C SER A 98 22.99 -3.09 -13.56
N THR A 99 23.89 -2.37 -12.89
CA THR A 99 23.66 -1.81 -11.55
C THR A 99 22.50 -0.83 -11.54
N ILE A 100 22.44 0.12 -12.49
CA ILE A 100 21.30 1.05 -12.62
C ILE A 100 19.98 0.31 -12.87
N LYS A 101 20.01 -0.76 -13.67
CA LYS A 101 18.83 -1.59 -13.93
C LYS A 101 18.35 -2.32 -12.66
N ASP A 102 19.25 -2.70 -11.78
CA ASP A 102 18.87 -3.30 -10.50
C ASP A 102 18.35 -2.25 -9.52
N TRP A 103 18.97 -1.06 -9.48
CA TRP A 103 18.49 0.06 -8.66
C TRP A 103 17.10 0.54 -9.07
N SER A 104 16.74 0.46 -10.35
CA SER A 104 15.39 0.83 -10.82
C SER A 104 14.29 -0.15 -10.38
N LYS A 105 14.66 -1.35 -9.91
CA LYS A 105 13.73 -2.33 -9.34
C LYS A 105 13.43 -2.08 -7.87
N ILE A 106 14.26 -1.30 -7.18
CA ILE A 106 14.05 -0.95 -5.76
C ILE A 106 12.74 -0.17 -5.63
N ARG A 107 11.88 -0.63 -4.71
CA ARG A 107 10.53 -0.10 -4.46
C ARG A 107 10.40 0.66 -3.15
N LEU A 108 11.35 0.49 -2.24
CA LEU A 108 11.39 1.17 -0.94
C LEU A 108 12.69 1.97 -0.82
N ILE A 109 12.63 3.09 -0.12
CA ILE A 109 13.80 3.90 0.26
C ILE A 109 13.80 4.09 1.77
N SER A 110 14.97 4.12 2.39
CA SER A 110 15.06 4.27 3.84
C SER A 110 14.63 5.68 4.26
N LEU A 111 14.18 5.86 5.50
CA LEU A 111 13.85 7.17 6.05
C LEU A 111 15.05 8.11 6.02
N LYS A 112 16.28 7.60 6.21
CA LYS A 112 17.50 8.38 6.05
C LYS A 112 17.59 8.97 4.64
N GLN A 113 17.47 8.12 3.62
CA GLN A 113 17.47 8.55 2.21
C GLN A 113 16.32 9.51 1.91
N TRP A 114 15.15 9.29 2.48
CA TRP A 114 14.02 10.20 2.37
C TRP A 114 14.36 11.59 2.93
N TYR A 115 14.88 11.67 4.16
CA TYR A 115 15.23 12.95 4.79
C TYR A 115 16.29 13.72 4.00
N ASP A 116 17.26 13.02 3.42
CA ASP A 116 18.31 13.64 2.60
C ASP A 116 17.80 14.17 1.24
N LEU A 117 16.62 13.71 0.78
CA LEU A 117 16.11 13.94 -0.57
C LEU A 117 14.77 14.68 -0.63
N LYS A 118 13.95 14.68 0.42
CA LYS A 118 12.55 15.14 0.38
C LYS A 118 12.38 16.60 -0.08
N ASP A 119 13.38 17.44 0.15
CA ASP A 119 13.35 18.86 -0.20
C ASP A 119 13.89 19.15 -1.63
N ASP A 120 14.42 18.14 -2.32
CA ASP A 120 15.00 18.28 -3.67
C ASP A 120 15.13 16.91 -4.40
N TYR A 121 14.04 16.15 -4.45
CA TYR A 121 14.06 14.76 -4.87
C TYR A 121 14.26 14.61 -6.38
N SER A 122 15.18 13.72 -6.76
CA SER A 122 15.31 13.19 -8.13
C SER A 122 15.92 11.79 -8.11
N ASN A 123 15.62 10.98 -9.12
CA ASN A 123 16.24 9.66 -9.29
C ASN A 123 17.77 9.76 -9.44
N GLU A 124 18.29 10.87 -9.97
CA GLU A 124 19.74 11.10 -10.10
C GLU A 124 20.41 11.21 -8.73
N ARG A 125 19.86 12.02 -7.83
CA ARG A 125 20.38 12.18 -6.46
C ARG A 125 20.26 10.90 -5.64
N LEU A 126 19.15 10.16 -5.79
CA LEU A 126 19.01 8.86 -5.14
C LEU A 126 20.13 7.90 -5.58
N TYR A 127 20.43 7.87 -6.88
CA TYR A 127 21.49 7.00 -7.42
C TYR A 127 22.88 7.46 -7.02
N GLU A 128 23.13 8.76 -6.89
CA GLU A 128 24.37 9.28 -6.29
C GLU A 128 24.54 8.74 -4.86
N GLY A 129 23.48 8.73 -4.05
CA GLY A 129 23.50 8.13 -2.71
C GLY A 129 23.81 6.63 -2.72
N PHE A 130 23.18 5.88 -3.63
CA PHE A 130 23.48 4.45 -3.79
C PHE A 130 24.93 4.18 -4.22
N ALA A 131 25.52 5.06 -5.03
CA ALA A 131 26.91 4.93 -5.45
C ALA A 131 27.89 5.26 -4.31
N SER A 132 27.59 6.26 -3.47
CA SER A 132 28.49 6.69 -2.40
C SER A 132 28.45 5.79 -1.17
N GLU A 133 27.26 5.36 -0.75
CA GLU A 133 27.10 4.55 0.46
C GLU A 133 27.28 3.05 0.16
N GLY A 134 27.22 2.68 -1.13
CA GLY A 134 26.98 1.31 -1.55
C GLY A 134 25.54 0.91 -1.24
N LEU A 135 24.96 0.05 -2.08
CA LEU A 135 23.76 -0.65 -1.67
C LEU A 135 24.16 -1.76 -0.71
N HIS A 136 23.78 -1.59 0.55
CA HIS A 136 23.60 -2.75 1.41
C HIS A 136 22.59 -3.64 0.68
N LYS A 137 23.06 -4.78 0.16
CA LYS A 137 22.17 -5.89 -0.16
C LYS A 137 21.65 -6.34 1.20
N ASP A 138 20.61 -5.70 1.69
CA ASP A 138 19.90 -6.20 2.84
C ASP A 138 19.52 -7.65 2.52
N GLU A 139 19.87 -8.56 3.41
CA GLU A 139 19.38 -9.93 3.34
C GLU A 139 17.85 -9.86 3.24
N SER A 140 17.26 -10.78 2.48
CA SER A 140 15.81 -10.82 2.37
C SER A 140 15.22 -10.87 3.78
N VAL A 141 14.31 -9.95 4.09
CA VAL A 141 13.65 -9.90 5.41
C VAL A 141 12.43 -10.82 5.47
N PHE A 142 12.15 -11.52 4.38
CA PHE A 142 11.06 -12.48 4.27
C PHE A 142 11.36 -13.56 3.23
N GLU A 143 10.62 -14.66 3.31
CA GLU A 143 10.59 -15.74 2.33
C GLU A 143 9.16 -15.89 1.76
N ILE A 144 9.06 -16.31 0.50
CA ILE A 144 7.77 -16.63 -0.14
C ILE A 144 7.63 -18.14 -0.22
N GLU A 145 6.67 -18.70 0.49
CA GLU A 145 6.26 -20.10 0.35
C GLU A 145 5.10 -20.18 -0.63
N VAL A 146 5.27 -20.95 -1.71
CA VAL A 146 4.18 -21.32 -2.62
C VAL A 146 3.69 -22.71 -2.23
N SER A 147 2.46 -22.80 -1.74
CA SER A 147 1.83 -24.06 -1.33
C SER A 147 0.68 -24.40 -2.27
N ALA A 148 0.54 -25.68 -2.63
CA ALA A 148 -0.58 -26.18 -3.42
C ALA A 148 -1.58 -26.89 -2.50
N SER A 149 -2.87 -26.66 -2.70
CA SER A 149 -3.94 -27.26 -1.90
C SER A 149 -5.06 -27.74 -2.80
N ASN A 150 -5.68 -28.86 -2.43
CA ASN A 150 -6.80 -29.45 -3.16
C ASN A 150 -8.12 -29.41 -2.37
N ILE A 151 -9.25 -29.27 -3.07
CA ILE A 151 -10.59 -29.47 -2.49
C ILE A 151 -10.98 -30.94 -2.66
N ILE A 152 -11.24 -31.62 -1.55
CA ILE A 152 -11.71 -33.02 -1.53
C ILE A 152 -13.18 -33.01 -1.14
N ASN A 153 -14.04 -33.54 -2.02
CA ASN A 153 -15.44 -33.74 -1.68
C ASN A 153 -15.56 -34.86 -0.64
N ARG A 154 -16.25 -34.57 0.49
CA ARG A 154 -16.34 -35.49 1.62
C ARG A 154 -17.15 -36.76 1.35
N ILE A 155 -18.05 -36.73 0.35
CA ILE A 155 -18.88 -37.87 -0.05
C ILE A 155 -18.12 -38.77 -1.03
N SER A 156 -17.49 -38.19 -2.06
CA SER A 156 -16.78 -38.97 -3.07
C SER A 156 -15.36 -39.37 -2.63
N GLY A 157 -14.79 -38.70 -1.63
CA GLY A 157 -13.41 -38.89 -1.19
C GLY A 157 -12.38 -38.47 -2.25
N ALA A 158 -12.81 -37.81 -3.31
CA ALA A 158 -12.00 -37.46 -4.47
C ALA A 158 -12.01 -35.94 -4.73
N VAL A 159 -11.02 -35.49 -5.49
CA VAL A 159 -11.00 -34.15 -6.07
C VAL A 159 -11.97 -34.15 -7.24
N GLU A 160 -13.06 -33.37 -7.16
CA GLU A 160 -14.01 -33.26 -8.26
C GLU A 160 -13.37 -32.54 -9.47
N GLN A 161 -13.57 -33.11 -10.67
CA GLN A 161 -12.84 -32.73 -11.89
C GLN A 161 -13.30 -31.41 -12.51
N GLU A 162 -14.53 -30.96 -12.26
CA GLU A 162 -15.04 -29.70 -12.81
C GLU A 162 -14.50 -28.51 -12.01
N GLY A 163 -13.47 -27.87 -12.56
CA GLY A 163 -12.89 -26.62 -12.02
C GLY A 163 -11.49 -26.75 -11.42
N GLY A 164 -10.91 -27.95 -11.43
CA GLY A 164 -9.53 -28.18 -11.00
C GLY A 164 -9.36 -27.84 -9.52
N GLY A 165 -9.68 -28.79 -8.63
CA GLY A 165 -9.64 -28.57 -7.19
C GLY A 165 -8.28 -28.16 -6.62
N LEU A 166 -7.20 -28.13 -7.41
CA LEU A 166 -5.86 -27.68 -7.02
C LEU A 166 -5.71 -26.17 -7.21
N PHE A 167 -5.43 -25.44 -6.14
CA PHE A 167 -5.08 -24.03 -6.18
C PHE A 167 -3.76 -23.77 -5.45
N GLN A 168 -3.01 -22.77 -5.93
CA GLN A 168 -1.79 -22.32 -5.29
C GLN A 168 -2.07 -21.15 -4.34
N ARG A 169 -1.33 -21.10 -3.24
CA ARG A 169 -1.35 -20.02 -2.26
C ARG A 169 0.08 -19.59 -1.99
N GLU A 170 0.30 -18.28 -2.08
CA GLU A 170 1.55 -17.65 -1.66
C GLU A 170 1.41 -17.19 -0.21
N LYS A 171 2.40 -17.51 0.60
CA LYS A 171 2.52 -17.06 1.99
C LYS A 171 3.82 -16.28 2.15
N ILE A 172 3.73 -15.11 2.77
CA ILE A 172 4.88 -14.28 3.08
C ILE A 172 5.30 -14.57 4.52
N TRP A 173 6.49 -15.14 4.69
CA TRP A 173 7.11 -15.45 5.97
C TRP A 173 8.13 -14.38 6.31
N TYR A 174 7.78 -13.43 7.17
CA TYR A 174 8.76 -12.47 7.67
C TYR A 174 9.70 -13.14 8.68
N HIS A 175 10.97 -12.75 8.65
CA HIS A 175 11.95 -13.21 9.63
C HIS A 175 11.61 -12.68 11.03
N GLU A 176 12.08 -13.38 12.06
CA GLU A 176 11.86 -12.98 13.45
C GLU A 176 12.43 -11.58 13.71
N GLY A 177 11.66 -10.75 14.41
CA GLY A 177 12.05 -9.37 14.74
C GLY A 177 11.80 -8.34 13.64
N VAL A 178 11.32 -8.74 12.45
CA VAL A 178 10.93 -7.79 11.41
C VAL A 178 9.68 -7.03 11.81
N GLU A 179 9.74 -5.71 11.72
CA GLU A 179 8.63 -4.80 11.96
C GLU A 179 8.23 -4.08 10.68
N LEU A 180 6.95 -3.71 10.59
CA LEU A 180 6.39 -2.90 9.52
C LEU A 180 5.81 -1.60 10.08
N ASP A 181 5.93 -0.51 9.31
CA ASP A 181 5.33 0.78 9.60
C ASP A 181 3.99 0.93 8.89
N LEU A 182 2.94 1.21 9.67
CA LEU A 182 1.62 1.63 9.19
C LEU A 182 1.37 3.08 9.58
N TYR A 183 1.03 3.92 8.61
CA TYR A 183 0.66 5.31 8.82
C TYR A 183 -0.86 5.46 8.83
N VAL A 184 -1.36 6.31 9.70
CA VAL A 184 -2.80 6.54 9.88
C VAL A 184 -3.06 8.03 9.99
N GLU A 185 -3.84 8.57 9.07
CA GLU A 185 -4.32 9.96 9.15
C GLU A 185 -5.68 9.97 9.83
N ILE A 186 -5.84 10.75 10.89
CA ILE A 186 -7.08 10.89 11.65
C ILE A 186 -7.46 12.37 11.66
N ASN A 187 -8.57 12.72 11.02
CA ASN A 187 -9.06 14.11 10.97
C ASN A 187 -10.30 14.35 11.83
N ASN A 188 -10.74 13.32 12.57
CA ASN A 188 -11.81 13.39 13.55
C ASN A 188 -11.30 12.83 14.89
N ASP A 189 -11.26 13.67 15.92
CA ASP A 189 -10.75 13.30 17.24
C ASP A 189 -11.49 12.10 17.85
N GLU A 190 -12.79 11.95 17.59
CA GLU A 190 -13.60 10.81 18.04
C GLU A 190 -13.11 9.48 17.47
N MET A 191 -12.43 9.49 16.32
CA MET A 191 -11.87 8.29 15.70
C MET A 191 -10.56 7.85 16.35
N THR A 192 -9.87 8.69 17.12
CA THR A 192 -8.55 8.39 17.68
C THR A 192 -8.57 7.12 18.53
N ASP A 193 -9.47 7.06 19.52
CA ASP A 193 -9.59 5.90 20.41
C ASP A 193 -10.13 4.68 19.68
N ILE A 194 -11.01 4.88 18.70
CA ILE A 194 -11.60 3.80 17.90
C ILE A 194 -10.52 3.13 17.05
N VAL A 195 -9.68 3.92 16.40
CA VAL A 195 -8.58 3.43 15.57
C VAL A 195 -7.51 2.77 16.43
N ARG A 196 -7.16 3.37 17.59
CA ARG A 196 -6.22 2.78 18.56
C ARG A 196 -6.74 1.41 19.04
N TRP A 197 -8.01 1.31 19.43
CA TRP A 197 -8.64 0.05 19.81
C TRP A 197 -8.64 -0.96 18.66
N PHE A 198 -9.01 -0.52 17.46
CA PHE A 198 -9.06 -1.39 16.30
C PHE A 198 -7.69 -2.01 16.01
N LEU A 199 -6.64 -1.19 15.95
CA LEU A 199 -5.30 -1.64 15.60
C LEU A 199 -4.65 -2.46 16.72
N THR A 200 -4.76 -2.03 17.98
CA THR A 200 -4.00 -2.65 19.09
C THR A 200 -4.72 -3.80 19.79
N LYS A 201 -6.03 -3.97 19.55
CA LYS A 201 -6.86 -5.01 20.20
C LYS A 201 -7.64 -5.82 19.18
N TYR A 202 -8.58 -5.18 18.47
CA TYR A 202 -9.53 -5.91 17.63
C TYR A 202 -8.84 -6.69 16.50
N LEU A 203 -7.99 -6.04 15.72
CA LEU A 203 -7.35 -6.67 14.57
C LEU A 203 -6.40 -7.81 14.97
N PRO A 204 -5.52 -7.66 15.98
CA PRO A 204 -4.73 -8.77 16.53
C PRO A 204 -5.56 -9.97 16.98
N GLU A 205 -6.69 -9.76 17.66
CA GLU A 205 -7.56 -10.84 18.15
C GLU A 205 -8.31 -11.57 17.03
N HIS A 206 -8.60 -10.90 15.92
CA HIS A 206 -9.44 -11.44 14.84
C HIS A 206 -8.67 -11.87 13.60
N GLY A 207 -7.37 -11.57 13.51
CA GLY A 207 -6.48 -11.84 12.40
C GLY A 207 -6.72 -10.97 11.15
N PHE A 208 -5.69 -10.84 10.33
CA PHE A 208 -5.67 -10.04 9.10
C PHE A 208 -5.75 -10.90 7.83
N GLY A 209 -6.57 -10.48 6.86
CA GLY A 209 -6.58 -11.03 5.51
C GLY A 209 -7.14 -12.46 5.39
N ALA A 210 -6.73 -13.12 4.30
CA ALA A 210 -7.12 -14.49 3.99
C ALA A 210 -6.53 -15.52 4.97
N ASP A 211 -7.21 -16.66 5.11
CA ASP A 211 -6.75 -17.83 5.88
C ASP A 211 -6.46 -17.59 7.38
N LYS A 212 -7.03 -16.51 7.94
CA LYS A 212 -6.97 -16.22 9.38
C LYS A 212 -7.57 -17.31 10.27
N SER A 213 -8.58 -18.04 9.78
CA SER A 213 -9.16 -19.18 10.49
C SER A 213 -8.24 -20.40 10.57
N THR A 214 -7.18 -20.44 9.74
CA THR A 214 -6.14 -21.47 9.75
C THR A 214 -4.82 -20.93 10.30
N GLY A 215 -4.85 -19.81 11.04
CA GLY A 215 -3.70 -19.25 11.76
C GLY A 215 -2.83 -18.27 10.98
N MET A 216 -3.20 -17.88 9.76
CA MET A 216 -2.44 -16.90 8.96
C MET A 216 -2.78 -15.46 9.40
N GLY A 217 -1.87 -14.51 9.16
CA GLY A 217 -2.13 -13.09 9.42
C GLY A 217 -2.33 -12.73 10.89
N SER A 218 -1.66 -13.44 11.80
CA SER A 218 -1.55 -13.04 13.21
C SER A 218 -0.55 -11.91 13.34
N LEU A 219 -0.95 -10.81 13.99
CA LEU A 219 -0.17 -9.58 14.07
C LEU A 219 -0.15 -9.08 15.52
N SER A 220 1.00 -8.57 15.96
CA SER A 220 1.09 -7.64 17.09
C SER A 220 1.15 -6.22 16.54
N ILE A 221 0.40 -5.29 17.12
CA ILE A 221 0.38 -3.89 16.66
C ILE A 221 0.43 -2.95 17.86
N SER A 222 1.36 -1.98 17.83
CA SER A 222 1.54 -0.97 18.87
C SER A 222 1.67 0.43 18.25
N PRO A 223 1.23 1.50 18.95
CA PRO A 223 1.50 2.86 18.53
C PRO A 223 3.00 3.15 18.62
N ASP A 224 3.52 3.93 17.67
CA ASP A 224 4.86 4.47 17.73
C ASP A 224 4.84 5.85 18.43
N GLU A 225 5.02 5.83 19.75
CA GLU A 225 4.90 7.03 20.60
C GLU A 225 6.04 8.05 20.38
N ILE A 226 7.12 7.69 19.65
CA ILE A 226 8.23 8.61 19.32
C ILE A 226 8.15 9.15 17.89
N PHE A 227 7.14 8.74 17.12
CA PHE A 227 6.95 9.25 15.76
C PHE A 227 6.47 10.70 15.76
N ASP A 228 7.22 11.56 15.06
CA ASP A 228 6.84 12.94 14.80
C ASP A 228 6.46 13.13 13.32
N SER A 229 5.20 13.49 13.09
CA SER A 229 4.68 13.73 11.74
C SER A 229 5.36 14.88 11.01
N GLU A 230 5.98 15.83 11.71
CA GLU A 230 6.71 16.94 11.11
C GLU A 230 7.99 16.47 10.40
N MET A 231 8.58 15.34 10.81
CA MET A 231 9.80 14.82 10.18
C MET A 231 9.62 14.46 8.70
N ILE A 232 8.40 14.06 8.31
CA ILE A 232 8.08 13.70 6.93
C ILE A 232 7.39 14.83 6.17
N ARG A 233 7.16 15.99 6.79
CA ARG A 233 6.58 17.16 6.13
C ARG A 233 7.64 17.97 5.37
N VAL A 234 7.18 18.62 4.31
CA VAL A 234 7.93 19.57 3.49
C VAL A 234 7.01 20.76 3.26
N SER A 235 7.45 21.98 3.55
CA SER A 235 6.62 23.19 3.49
C SER A 235 6.56 23.82 2.10
N ASP A 236 7.64 23.78 1.33
CA ASP A 236 7.70 24.26 -0.07
C ASP A 236 7.67 23.08 -1.05
N PHE A 237 6.62 22.26 -0.96
CA PHE A 237 6.44 21.06 -1.76
C PHE A 237 5.72 21.36 -3.08
N ASN A 238 6.00 20.55 -4.10
CA ASN A 238 5.31 20.61 -5.40
C ASN A 238 4.73 19.25 -5.82
N ALA A 239 4.84 18.24 -4.97
CA ALA A 239 4.34 16.91 -5.22
C ALA A 239 3.93 16.21 -3.92
N LEU A 240 3.04 15.23 -4.07
CA LEU A 240 2.49 14.38 -3.02
C LEU A 240 2.79 12.92 -3.33
N LEU A 241 3.50 12.25 -2.43
CA LEU A 241 3.79 10.81 -2.49
C LEU A 241 2.65 10.03 -1.81
N SER A 242 1.97 9.15 -2.53
CA SER A 242 0.98 8.26 -1.94
C SER A 242 1.61 7.12 -1.14
N LEU A 243 1.14 6.93 0.08
CA LEU A 243 1.43 5.75 0.92
C LEU A 243 0.35 4.67 0.81
N SER A 244 -0.65 4.85 -0.04
CA SER A 244 -1.87 4.04 -0.07
C SER A 244 -2.12 3.48 -1.47
N MET A 245 -2.93 2.42 -1.54
CA MET A 245 -3.61 2.06 -2.79
C MET A 245 -4.60 3.18 -3.14
N VAL A 246 -4.58 3.67 -4.37
CA VAL A 246 -5.37 4.85 -4.77
C VAL A 246 -6.35 4.53 -5.88
N SER A 247 -7.61 4.87 -5.68
CA SER A 247 -8.65 4.83 -6.71
C SER A 247 -9.88 5.61 -6.22
N PHE A 248 -10.21 6.71 -6.91
CA PHE A 248 -11.38 7.55 -6.63
C PHE A 248 -11.93 8.12 -7.96
N ARG A 249 -13.02 8.88 -7.95
CA ARG A 249 -13.58 9.47 -9.17
C ARG A 249 -12.84 10.76 -9.54
N GLY A 250 -12.61 11.02 -10.83
CA GLY A 250 -11.90 12.23 -11.28
C GLY A 250 -10.38 12.08 -11.29
N MET A 251 -9.84 10.86 -11.26
CA MET A 251 -8.38 10.64 -11.30
C MET A 251 -7.73 11.19 -12.58
N GLU A 252 -8.49 11.28 -13.67
CA GLU A 252 -8.07 11.87 -14.95
C GLU A 252 -7.76 13.37 -14.88
N GLU A 253 -8.23 14.06 -13.83
CA GLU A 253 -8.00 15.49 -13.63
C GLU A 253 -6.65 15.78 -12.96
N HIS A 254 -5.94 14.74 -12.50
CA HIS A 254 -4.68 14.86 -11.79
C HIS A 254 -3.49 14.49 -12.67
N ASP A 255 -2.48 15.36 -12.70
CA ASP A 255 -1.16 14.99 -13.19
C ASP A 255 -0.48 14.06 -12.18
N VAL A 256 -0.31 12.80 -12.57
CA VAL A 256 0.16 11.74 -11.67
C VAL A 256 1.04 10.74 -12.38
N LEU A 257 2.12 10.32 -11.71
CA LEU A 257 2.97 9.21 -12.13
C LEU A 257 2.79 8.04 -11.17
N TYR A 258 2.58 6.84 -11.70
CA TYR A 258 2.10 5.72 -10.90
C TYR A 258 2.46 4.37 -11.52
N ARG A 259 2.41 3.34 -10.68
CA ARG A 259 2.22 1.95 -11.12
C ARG A 259 0.78 1.50 -10.89
N LEU A 260 0.33 0.59 -11.75
CA LEU A 260 -1.03 0.06 -11.72
C LEU A 260 -1.06 -1.33 -11.10
N LYS A 261 -2.11 -1.58 -10.31
CA LYS A 261 -2.48 -2.91 -9.82
C LYS A 261 -3.99 -3.08 -9.89
N THR A 262 -4.42 -4.20 -10.46
CA THR A 262 -5.83 -4.60 -10.42
C THR A 262 -6.11 -5.35 -9.12
N LYS A 263 -7.03 -4.82 -8.32
CA LYS A 263 -7.46 -5.43 -7.05
C LYS A 263 -8.74 -6.23 -7.26
N PHE A 264 -8.64 -7.52 -6.96
CA PHE A 264 -9.79 -8.44 -6.91
C PHE A 264 -10.24 -8.57 -5.45
N GLY A 265 -11.11 -7.66 -5.02
CA GLY A 265 -11.59 -7.61 -3.63
C GLY A 265 -12.57 -8.73 -3.32
N LYS A 266 -12.42 -9.36 -2.15
CA LYS A 266 -13.39 -10.28 -1.58
C LYS A 266 -13.92 -9.74 -0.26
N LEU A 267 -15.23 -9.73 -0.08
CA LEU A 267 -15.93 -9.37 1.14
C LEU A 267 -15.66 -10.45 2.20
N GLY A 268 -15.36 -9.99 3.42
CA GLY A 268 -15.23 -10.83 4.60
C GLY A 268 -16.57 -11.02 5.33
N GLY A 269 -16.48 -11.45 6.59
CA GLY A 269 -17.63 -11.47 7.49
C GLY A 269 -18.81 -12.32 7.03
N SER A 270 -20.02 -11.92 7.41
CA SER A 270 -21.26 -12.57 6.98
C SER A 270 -21.44 -12.54 5.46
N PHE A 271 -20.90 -11.54 4.78
CA PHE A 271 -21.03 -11.37 3.32
C PHE A 271 -20.14 -12.34 2.53
N ALA A 272 -19.19 -13.02 3.19
CA ALA A 272 -18.42 -14.09 2.58
C ALA A 272 -19.27 -15.36 2.34
N VAL A 273 -20.31 -15.57 3.16
CA VAL A 273 -21.09 -16.81 3.22
C VAL A 273 -22.60 -16.61 3.01
N SER A 274 -23.06 -15.36 2.98
CA SER A 274 -24.47 -15.03 2.78
C SER A 274 -24.60 -13.75 1.97
N SER A 275 -25.63 -13.70 1.11
CA SER A 275 -25.97 -12.46 0.40
C SER A 275 -26.74 -11.55 1.35
N PRO A 276 -26.44 -10.24 1.39
CA PRO A 276 -27.18 -9.29 2.23
C PRO A 276 -28.67 -9.18 1.86
N THR A 277 -29.04 -9.57 0.64
CA THR A 277 -30.41 -9.53 0.10
C THR A 277 -31.06 -10.91 0.00
N GLY A 278 -30.47 -11.93 0.65
CA GLY A 278 -30.84 -13.33 0.46
C GLY A 278 -30.30 -13.92 -0.86
N GLY A 279 -30.28 -15.26 -0.94
CA GLY A 279 -29.77 -16.01 -2.09
C GLY A 279 -28.28 -16.36 -2.02
N ASN A 280 -27.71 -16.77 -3.16
CA ASN A 280 -26.33 -17.26 -3.24
C ASN A 280 -25.32 -16.18 -2.81
N PRO A 281 -24.25 -16.56 -2.07
CA PRO A 281 -23.22 -15.62 -1.64
C PRO A 281 -22.59 -14.91 -2.84
N ARG A 282 -22.45 -13.59 -2.75
CA ARG A 282 -21.74 -12.76 -3.74
C ARG A 282 -20.57 -12.07 -3.05
N PRO A 283 -19.48 -12.80 -2.75
CA PRO A 283 -18.40 -12.24 -1.95
C PRO A 283 -17.44 -11.39 -2.78
N PHE A 284 -17.50 -11.41 -4.11
CA PHE A 284 -16.49 -10.77 -4.95
C PHE A 284 -16.92 -9.37 -5.39
N LYS A 285 -16.08 -8.37 -5.10
CA LYS A 285 -16.19 -7.03 -5.70
C LYS A 285 -15.83 -7.10 -7.19
N LYS A 286 -16.31 -6.13 -7.96
CA LYS A 286 -15.83 -5.87 -9.32
C LYS A 286 -14.33 -5.59 -9.27
N PRO A 287 -13.54 -5.99 -10.29
CA PRO A 287 -12.12 -5.63 -10.35
C PRO A 287 -11.94 -4.12 -10.32
N ILE A 288 -11.03 -3.62 -9.48
CA ILE A 288 -10.74 -2.19 -9.35
C ILE A 288 -9.31 -1.95 -9.80
N LEU A 289 -9.12 -1.03 -10.74
CA LEU A 289 -7.79 -0.58 -11.12
C LEU A 289 -7.33 0.50 -10.14
N MET A 290 -6.17 0.28 -9.50
CA MET A 290 -5.66 1.16 -8.46
C MET A 290 -4.21 1.55 -8.74
N TYR A 291 -3.82 2.74 -8.27
CA TYR A 291 -2.41 3.11 -8.20
C TYR A 291 -1.78 2.47 -6.96
N GLU A 292 -0.55 1.98 -7.09
CA GLU A 292 0.21 1.42 -5.98
C GLU A 292 0.83 2.53 -5.10
N PRO A 293 1.15 2.25 -3.82
CA PRO A 293 1.99 3.13 -3.03
C PRO A 293 3.30 3.45 -3.76
N GLY A 294 3.71 4.70 -3.72
CA GLY A 294 4.76 5.23 -4.59
C GLY A 294 4.26 6.19 -5.66
N ALA A 295 2.95 6.18 -5.96
CA ALA A 295 2.35 7.14 -6.89
C ALA A 295 2.62 8.59 -6.47
N VAL A 296 2.97 9.44 -7.44
CA VAL A 296 3.35 10.84 -7.25
C VAL A 296 2.32 11.72 -7.94
N PHE A 297 1.58 12.49 -7.15
CA PHE A 297 0.64 13.51 -7.65
C PHE A 297 1.36 14.86 -7.68
N PHE A 298 1.36 15.54 -8.82
CA PHE A 298 1.93 16.89 -8.96
C PHE A 298 0.87 17.92 -8.58
N ASN A 299 0.55 17.96 -7.28
CA ASN A 299 -0.46 18.83 -6.69
C ASN A 299 0.04 19.34 -5.33
N THR A 300 -0.49 20.49 -4.90
CA THR A 300 -0.27 21.05 -3.57
C THR A 300 -1.49 20.91 -2.66
N GLU A 301 -2.64 20.54 -3.20
CA GLU A 301 -3.88 20.34 -2.45
C GLU A 301 -4.01 18.92 -1.90
N SER A 302 -4.64 18.80 -0.72
CA SER A 302 -4.90 17.50 -0.10
C SER A 302 -5.82 16.64 -0.95
N LEU A 303 -5.51 15.34 -1.02
CA LEU A 303 -6.38 14.33 -1.63
C LEU A 303 -7.25 13.59 -0.60
N SER A 304 -7.25 14.03 0.66
CA SER A 304 -8.03 13.37 1.73
C SER A 304 -9.53 13.68 1.66
N ASN A 305 -9.96 14.62 0.82
CA ASN A 305 -11.35 15.01 0.62
C ASN A 305 -12.11 14.14 -0.40
N GLN A 306 -11.47 13.11 -0.94
CA GLN A 306 -12.05 12.27 -1.97
C GLN A 306 -13.14 11.34 -1.41
N SER A 307 -14.11 11.01 -2.25
CA SER A 307 -15.18 10.09 -1.90
C SER A 307 -14.72 8.63 -1.99
N LEU A 308 -15.33 7.76 -1.19
CA LEU A 308 -15.18 6.31 -1.36
C LEU A 308 -15.76 5.89 -2.73
N LEU A 309 -15.15 4.89 -3.36
CA LEU A 309 -15.71 4.30 -4.56
C LEU A 309 -17.01 3.56 -4.24
N ASP A 310 -18.05 3.88 -5.00
CA ASP A 310 -19.35 3.22 -5.00
C ASP A 310 -19.47 2.26 -6.21
N ASN A 311 -20.58 1.53 -6.29
CA ASN A 311 -20.89 0.61 -7.40
C ASN A 311 -19.77 -0.42 -7.70
N VAL A 312 -18.95 -0.74 -6.69
CA VAL A 312 -17.88 -1.75 -6.77
C VAL A 312 -18.39 -3.17 -6.54
N HIS A 313 -19.70 -3.34 -6.35
CA HIS A 313 -20.35 -4.62 -6.11
C HIS A 313 -21.80 -4.58 -6.62
N SER A 314 -22.46 -5.75 -6.67
CA SER A 314 -23.89 -5.82 -7.01
C SER A 314 -24.81 -5.26 -5.90
N ASP A 315 -24.33 -5.24 -4.66
CA ASP A 315 -24.95 -4.52 -3.54
C ASP A 315 -24.32 -3.13 -3.45
N ASN A 316 -25.16 -2.09 -3.57
CA ASN A 316 -24.76 -0.69 -3.64
C ASN A 316 -24.21 -0.13 -2.31
N ARG A 317 -24.45 -0.80 -1.18
CA ARG A 317 -23.90 -0.41 0.13
C ARG A 317 -22.41 -0.67 0.22
N ILE A 318 -21.89 -1.59 -0.59
CA ILE A 318 -20.48 -1.94 -0.59
C ILE A 318 -19.68 -0.84 -1.27
N ARG A 319 -18.78 -0.23 -0.50
CA ARG A 319 -17.84 0.78 -0.97
C ARG A 319 -16.40 0.24 -0.97
N HIS A 320 -15.49 0.99 -1.57
CA HIS A 320 -14.06 0.72 -1.52
C HIS A 320 -13.28 2.00 -1.23
N CYS A 321 -12.36 1.95 -0.27
CA CYS A 321 -11.49 3.09 0.02
C CYS A 321 -10.27 3.03 -0.88
N GLY A 322 -10.17 3.99 -1.79
CA GLY A 322 -8.95 4.30 -2.53
C GLY A 322 -8.54 5.76 -2.32
N VAL A 323 -8.92 6.36 -1.20
CA VAL A 323 -8.51 7.71 -0.78
C VAL A 323 -7.13 7.61 -0.15
N PRO A 324 -6.12 8.37 -0.62
CA PRO A 324 -4.75 8.17 -0.19
C PRO A 324 -4.38 8.99 1.05
N ILE A 325 -3.56 8.40 1.93
CA ILE A 325 -2.60 9.19 2.71
C ILE A 325 -1.46 9.62 1.79
N THR A 326 -1.13 10.90 1.81
CA THR A 326 -0.04 11.47 1.01
C THR A 326 1.01 12.18 1.88
N VAL A 327 2.27 12.08 1.47
CA VAL A 327 3.40 12.80 2.08
C VAL A 327 3.91 13.87 1.12
N PRO A 328 3.97 15.15 1.52
CA PRO A 328 4.48 16.22 0.68
C PRO A 328 5.99 16.14 0.49
N PHE A 329 6.46 16.40 -0.73
CA PHE A 329 7.88 16.52 -1.05
C PHE A 329 8.11 17.44 -2.25
N LYS A 330 9.35 17.91 -2.40
CA LYS A 330 9.76 18.72 -3.54
C LYS A 330 10.54 17.86 -4.51
N THR A 331 10.14 17.84 -5.77
CA THR A 331 10.87 17.15 -6.85
C THR A 331 11.28 18.10 -7.96
N ARG A 332 12.40 17.79 -8.60
CA ARG A 332 12.88 18.49 -9.82
C ARG A 332 12.19 18.00 -11.10
N GLU A 333 11.54 16.85 -11.04
CA GLU A 333 10.81 16.33 -12.19
C GLU A 333 9.57 17.18 -12.44
N ASP A 334 9.26 17.39 -13.72
CA ASP A 334 8.09 18.15 -14.17
C ASP A 334 7.22 17.21 -15.01
N THR A 335 5.90 17.43 -14.99
CA THR A 335 4.88 16.62 -15.68
C THR A 335 5.09 16.55 -17.20
N ARG A 336 5.99 17.37 -17.75
CA ARG A 336 6.42 17.38 -19.16
C ARG A 336 6.89 16.03 -19.70
N TYR A 337 7.24 15.05 -18.86
CA TYR A 337 7.48 13.66 -19.30
C TYR A 337 6.23 12.97 -19.89
N ALA A 338 5.02 13.42 -19.56
CA ALA A 338 3.77 12.88 -20.12
C ALA A 338 3.52 13.32 -21.58
N LYS A 339 4.14 14.42 -22.04
CA LYS A 339 3.91 14.96 -23.40
C LYS A 339 5.00 14.62 -24.42
N SER A 340 6.13 14.06 -23.98
CA SER A 340 7.27 13.76 -24.86
C SER A 340 7.30 12.32 -25.41
N ALA A 341 6.25 11.53 -25.16
CA ALA A 341 6.16 10.12 -25.55
C ALA A 341 5.13 9.84 -26.67
N THR A 342 4.74 10.86 -27.45
CA THR A 342 4.00 10.71 -28.72
C THR A 342 4.89 10.92 -29.91
#